data_AF-A0A240EE33-F1
#
_entry.id   AF-A0A240EE33-F1
#
_cell.length_a   1.000
_cell.length_b   1.000
_cell.length_c   1.000
_cell.angle_alpha   90.00
_cell.angle_beta   90.00
_cell.angle_gamma   90.00
#
_symmetry.space_group_name_H-M   'P 1'
#
loop_
_entity.id
_entity.type
_entity.pdbx_description
1 polymer ?
#
loop_
_entity_poly.entity_id
_entity_poly.type
_entity_poly.pdbx_seq_one_letter_code
_entity_poly.pdbx_strand_id
1 'polypeptide(L)' 'MGLSIWHILLFLLVAVLLFGTSKLRNLGKDLGGALKDFKNTLNTDDSKVPSDSKNTDIYPSDKSSKK' A
#
# COMPACT_ATOMS: atom_id res chain seq x y z
N MET A 1 0.99 32.90 -9.42
CA MET A 1 1.71 32.10 -8.40
C MET A 1 1.06 30.72 -8.35
N GLY A 2 1.53 29.79 -9.19
CA GLY A 2 0.89 28.48 -9.32
C GLY A 2 1.34 27.50 -8.24
N LEU A 3 0.52 26.47 -8.00
CA LEU A 3 0.88 25.33 -7.17
C LEU A 3 1.99 24.53 -7.85
N SER A 4 3.23 24.97 -7.67
CA SER A 4 4.40 24.22 -8.14
C SER A 4 4.57 22.97 -7.29
N ILE A 5 4.98 21.87 -7.92
CA ILE A 5 5.29 20.58 -7.28
C ILE A 5 6.21 20.75 -6.05
N TRP A 6 7.09 21.75 -6.05
CA TRP A 6 7.94 22.11 -4.92
C TRP A 6 7.17 22.51 -3.65
N HIS A 7 6.03 23.17 -3.79
CA HIS A 7 5.20 23.56 -2.64
C HIS A 7 4.50 22.34 -2.05
N ILE A 8 4.04 21.41 -2.90
CA ILE A 8 3.38 20.18 -2.47
C ILE A 8 4.35 19.30 -1.67
N LEU A 9 5.61 19.20 -2.12
CA LEU A 9 6.62 18.40 -1.43
C LEU A 9 6.96 18.97 -0.04
N LEU A 10 7.12 20.30 0.06
CA LEU A 10 7.38 20.98 1.33
C LEU A 10 6.18 20.89 2.28
N PHE A 11 4.97 21.06 1.74
CA PHE A 11 3.73 20.92 2.50
C PHE A 11 3.55 19.49 3.02
N LEU A 12 3.85 18.48 2.20
CA LEU A 12 3.79 17.07 2.60
C LEU A 12 4.77 16.79 3.76
N LEU A 13 5.99 17.31 3.68
CA LEU A 13 6.99 17.14 4.73
C LEU A 13 6.49 17.69 6.08
N VAL A 14 5.95 18.92 6.08
CA VAL A 14 5.41 19.56 7.28
C VAL A 14 4.17 18.81 7.79
N ALA A 15 3.28 18.38 6.89
CA ALA A 15 2.11 17.60 7.26
C ALA A 15 2.49 16.26 7.93
N VAL A 16 3.49 15.55 7.40
CA VAL A 16 4.00 14.30 7.99
C VAL A 16 4.57 14.54 9.38
N LEU A 17 5.24 15.67 9.63
CA LEU A 17 5.77 16.02 10.94
C LEU A 17 4.64 16.36 11.94
N LEU A 18 3.59 17.08 11.51
CA LEU A 18 2.44 17.41 12.36
C LEU A 18 1.60 16.18 12.73
N PHE A 19 1.25 15.38 11.74
CA PHE A 19 0.39 14.21 11.92
C PHE A 19 1.16 12.99 12.42
N GLY A 20 2.48 12.97 12.25
CA GLY A 20 3.34 11.83 12.48
C GLY A 20 3.20 10.75 11.40
N THR A 21 4.27 10.01 11.13
CA THR A 21 4.28 8.93 10.13
C THR A 21 3.36 7.76 10.50
N SER A 22 3.06 7.58 11.79
CA SER A 22 2.26 6.46 12.27
C SER A 22 0.79 6.55 11.83
N LYS A 23 0.17 7.73 11.95
CA LYS A 23 -1.22 7.96 11.50
C LYS A 23 -1.31 7.95 9.97
N LEU A 24 -0.35 8.57 9.29
CA LEU A 24 -0.30 8.58 7.82
C LEU A 24 -0.09 7.18 7.24
N ARG A 25 0.70 6.33 7.88
CA ARG A 25 0.92 4.94 7.44
C ARG A 25 -0.33 4.08 7.60
N ASN A 26 -1.08 4.25 8.70
CA ASN A 26 -2.31 3.49 8.91
C ASN A 26 -3.37 3.89 7.88
N LEU A 27 -3.62 5.20 7.73
CA LEU A 27 -4.57 5.72 6.74
C LEU A 27 -4.12 5.44 5.30
N GLY A 28 -2.81 5.52 5.03
CA GLY A 28 -2.23 5.23 3.72
C GLY A 28 -2.30 3.75 3.35
N LYS A 29 -2.27 2.82 4.32
CA LYS A 29 -2.51 1.40 4.06
C LYS A 29 -3.95 1.15 3.62
N ASP A 30 -4.91 1.77 4.31
CA ASP A 30 -6.34 1.57 4.04
C ASP A 30 -6.74 2.20 2.70
N LEU A 31 -6.35 3.47 2.48
CA LEU A 31 -6.61 4.18 1.23
C LEU A 31 -5.76 3.63 0.07
N GLY A 32 -4.52 3.25 0.33
CA GLY A 32 -3.61 2.70 -0.67
C GLY A 32 -4.04 1.32 -1.16
N GLY A 33 -4.64 0.49 -0.29
CA GLY A 33 -5.26 -0.77 -0.68
C GLY A 33 -6.41 -0.55 -1.67
N ALA A 34 -7.35 0.32 -1.32
CA ALA A 34 -8.50 0.63 -2.17
C ALA A 34 -8.10 1.24 -3.53
N LEU A 35 -7.12 2.15 -3.54
CA LEU A 35 -6.59 2.72 -4.78
C LEU A 35 -5.80 1.71 -5.61
N LYS A 36 -5.11 0.74 -4.99
CA LYS A 36 -4.38 -0.33 -5.69
C LYS A 36 -5.35 -1.22 -6.45
N ASP A 37 -6.46 -1.61 -5.81
CA ASP A 37 -7.48 -2.44 -6.45
C ASP A 37 -8.18 -1.68 -7.57
N PHE A 38 -8.49 -0.39 -7.37
CA PHE A 38 -9.01 0.48 -8.43
C PHE A 38 -8.05 0.54 -9.63
N LYS A 39 -6.76 0.79 -9.41
CA LYS A 39 -5.76 0.81 -10.49
C LYS A 39 -5.66 -0.55 -11.19
N ASN A 40 -5.68 -1.64 -10.45
CA ASN A 40 -5.63 -2.99 -11.02
C ASN A 40 -6.83 -3.28 -11.92
N THR A 41 -8.04 -2.87 -11.53
CA THR A 41 -9.24 -3.02 -12.40
C THR A 41 -9.10 -2.23 -13.70
N LEU A 42 -8.61 -0.98 -13.62
CA LEU A 42 -8.38 -0.15 -14.81
C LEU A 42 -7.26 -0.67 -15.73
N ASN A 43 -6.27 -1.40 -15.19
CA ASN A 43 -5.17 -1.98 -15.98
C ASN A 43 -5.47 -3.41 -16.47
N THR A 44 -6.52 -4.06 -15.94
CA THR A 44 -6.92 -5.41 -16.34
C THR A 44 -7.47 -5.45 -17.76
N ASP A 45 -8.00 -4.33 -18.26
CA ASP A 45 -8.53 -4.22 -19.62
C ASP A 45 -7.42 -4.21 -20.70
N ASP A 46 -6.17 -3.87 -20.36
CA ASP A 46 -5.08 -3.71 -21.34
C ASP A 46 -3.97 -4.77 -21.30
N SER A 47 -3.63 -5.39 -20.16
CA SER A 47 -2.68 -6.54 -20.14
C SER A 47 -2.57 -7.17 -18.75
N LYS A 48 -3.06 -8.41 -18.67
CA LYS A 48 -2.90 -9.41 -17.61
C LYS A 48 -1.53 -9.38 -16.91
N VAL A 49 -1.51 -8.89 -15.67
CA VAL A 49 -0.50 -9.22 -14.65
C VAL A 49 -1.18 -9.33 -13.27
N PRO A 50 -1.18 -10.50 -12.61
CA PRO A 50 -1.68 -10.64 -11.25
C PRO A 50 -0.61 -10.10 -10.30
N SER A 51 -0.88 -8.99 -9.62
CA SER A 51 -0.04 -8.51 -8.52
C SER A 51 -0.50 -9.12 -7.21
N ASP A 52 -0.19 -10.41 -7.02
CA ASP A 52 -0.24 -11.10 -5.74
C ASP A 52 0.72 -10.42 -4.75
N SER A 53 0.15 -9.68 -3.81
CA SER A 53 0.88 -9.28 -2.61
C SER A 53 0.86 -10.46 -1.66
N LYS A 54 1.89 -11.32 -1.75
CA LYS A 54 2.22 -12.35 -0.76
C LYS A 54 2.10 -11.77 0.65
N ASN A 55 1.12 -12.26 1.42
CA ASN A 55 1.21 -12.28 2.87
C ASN A 55 1.97 -13.57 3.24
N THR A 56 3.16 -13.40 3.79
CA THR A 56 3.91 -14.42 4.51
C THR A 56 3.11 -14.93 5.70
N ASP A 57 3.41 -16.17 6.11
CA ASP A 57 2.91 -16.86 7.31
C ASP A 57 1.52 -17.49 7.05
N ILE A 58 1.36 -18.81 6.93
CA ILE A 58 1.64 -19.84 7.94
C ILE A 58 2.01 -21.16 7.24
N TYR A 59 3.21 -21.68 7.52
CA TYR A 59 3.45 -23.12 7.45
C TYR A 59 3.10 -23.70 8.84
N PRO A 60 2.14 -24.61 8.97
CA PRO A 60 2.25 -25.68 9.93
C PRO A 60 2.71 -26.90 9.13
N SER A 61 4.02 -27.10 9.03
CA SER A 61 4.56 -28.45 8.76
C SER A 61 4.36 -29.29 10.02
N ASP A 62 3.11 -29.56 10.39
CA ASP A 62 2.82 -30.66 11.28
C ASP A 62 2.80 -31.94 10.45
N LYS A 63 3.97 -32.53 10.29
CA LYS A 63 4.09 -33.93 9.91
C LYS A 63 5.08 -34.61 10.87
N SER A 64 4.65 -34.71 12.13
CA SER A 64 5.27 -35.58 13.13
C SER A 64 4.19 -36.25 14.00
N SER A 65 3.50 -37.24 13.43
CA SER A 65 2.88 -38.33 14.20
C SER A 65 2.67 -39.51 13.23
N LYS A 66 3.58 -40.48 13.15
CA LYS A 66 3.79 -41.58 14.10
C LYS A 66 2.62 -42.60 14.08
N LYS A 67 2.61 -43.52 13.11
CA LYS A 67 2.66 -44.99 13.27
C LYS A 67 2.34 -45.69 11.95
#